data_AF-A0A9D8EX76-F1
#
_entry.id   AF-A0A9D8EX76-F1
#
_cell.length_a   1.000
_cell.length_b   1.000
_cell.length_c   1.000
_cell.angle_alpha   90.00
_cell.angle_beta   90.00
_cell.angle_gamma   90.00
#
_symmetry.space_group_name_H-M   'P 1'
#
loop_
_entity.id
_entity.type
_entity.pdbx_description
1 polymer ?
#
loop_
_entity_poly.entity_id
_entity_poly.type
_entity_poly.pdbx_seq_one_letter_code
_entity_poly.pdbx_strand_id
1 'polypeptide(L)'
;MEIDRRKFIATLGGTAAVAMMDSEAKADALEHYMEETLDEQVAANQGQAKFPTVAELEAQIENRNYRRGVGSLFVNTRGNVKKLEPMPKNATLQDFFRLRFAPANHVLQSATRALKTGMSEEIILACLLHDCVLNLIKPDHGWWGAQLFEPYIPEKSTFAIRYHQTLRFYPDADAGYEYPDQYHRIFGEDYKPPQHIEATYKMLRNHKWYMEPRLVTVNDLYAFDPNATVSIDPFQDIIGRHFKQPKEGLGNDNSPSAHMWRTLANPDQPL
;
A
#
# COMPACT_ATOMS: atom_id res chain seq x y z
N MET A 1 -27.11 4.10 -18.51
CA MET A 1 -26.34 4.22 -19.76
C MET A 1 -27.35 4.27 -20.90
N GLU A 2 -27.36 5.32 -21.71
CA GLU A 2 -28.32 5.47 -22.81
C GLU A 2 -27.72 4.82 -24.07
N ILE A 3 -28.35 3.78 -24.61
CA ILE A 3 -27.80 3.01 -25.74
C ILE A 3 -28.15 3.69 -27.05
N ASP A 4 -27.12 4.11 -27.81
CA ASP A 4 -27.29 4.55 -29.19
C ASP A 4 -27.62 3.35 -30.08
N ARG A 5 -28.92 3.12 -30.27
CA ARG A 5 -29.46 1.99 -31.03
C ARG A 5 -28.94 1.93 -32.47
N ARG A 6 -28.59 3.06 -33.09
CA ARG A 6 -28.10 3.06 -34.48
C ARG A 6 -26.67 2.53 -34.54
N LYS A 7 -25.83 2.91 -33.58
CA LYS A 7 -24.45 2.40 -33.47
C LYS A 7 -24.44 0.92 -33.13
N PHE A 8 -25.24 0.49 -32.16
CA PHE A 8 -25.38 -0.92 -31.81
C PHE A 8 -25.84 -1.78 -32.99
N ILE A 9 -26.86 -1.35 -33.73
CA ILE A 9 -27.33 -2.10 -34.90
C ILE A 9 -26.26 -2.14 -36.00
N ALA A 10 -25.42 -1.11 -36.12
CA ALA A 10 -24.32 -1.09 -37.07
C ALA A 10 -23.19 -2.07 -36.70
N THR A 11 -22.87 -2.25 -35.41
CA THR A 11 -21.86 -3.24 -34.97
C THR A 11 -22.30 -4.67 -35.29
N LEU A 12 -23.60 -4.93 -35.32
CA LEU A 12 -24.18 -6.23 -35.69
C LEU A 12 -24.38 -6.43 -37.20
N GLY A 13 -23.80 -5.57 -38.05
CA GLY A 13 -23.90 -5.69 -39.50
C GLY A 13 -25.17 -5.10 -40.12
N GLY A 14 -25.92 -4.28 -39.36
CA GLY A 14 -27.10 -3.55 -39.83
C GLY A 14 -28.42 -4.23 -39.50
N THR A 15 -29.53 -3.53 -39.75
CA THR A 15 -30.88 -3.94 -39.36
C THR A 15 -31.31 -5.29 -39.95
N ALA A 16 -30.85 -5.62 -41.17
CA ALA A 16 -31.17 -6.88 -41.83
C ALA A 16 -30.52 -8.08 -41.16
N ALA A 17 -29.28 -7.95 -40.69
CA ALA A 17 -28.57 -8.99 -39.96
C ALA A 17 -29.21 -9.22 -38.58
N VAL A 18 -29.54 -8.13 -37.86
CA VAL A 18 -30.26 -8.20 -36.58
C VAL A 18 -31.63 -8.85 -36.73
N ALA A 19 -32.36 -8.60 -37.82
CA ALA A 19 -33.67 -9.20 -38.05
C ALA A 19 -33.62 -10.74 -38.18
N MET A 20 -32.50 -11.30 -38.66
CA MET A 20 -32.30 -12.74 -38.80
C MET A 20 -31.79 -13.44 -37.53
N MET A 21 -31.43 -12.68 -36.49
CA MET A 21 -31.04 -13.24 -35.19
C MET A 21 -32.30 -13.62 -34.39
N ASP A 22 -32.23 -14.72 -33.65
CA ASP A 22 -33.26 -15.06 -32.67
C ASP A 22 -33.17 -14.14 -31.43
N SER A 23 -34.14 -14.30 -30.52
CA SER A 23 -34.28 -13.43 -29.36
C SER A 23 -33.14 -13.60 -28.34
N GLU A 24 -32.55 -14.79 -28.24
CA GLU A 24 -31.44 -15.06 -27.32
C GLU A 24 -30.15 -14.46 -27.88
N ALA A 25 -29.86 -14.69 -29.17
CA ALA A 25 -28.72 -14.10 -29.86
C ALA A 25 -28.74 -12.57 -29.85
N LYS A 26 -29.93 -11.95 -29.88
CA LYS A 26 -30.08 -10.49 -29.72
C LYS A 26 -29.78 -10.00 -28.30
N ALA A 27 -30.15 -10.78 -27.29
CA ALA A 27 -29.89 -10.45 -25.89
C ALA A 27 -28.39 -10.56 -25.58
N ASP A 28 -27.76 -11.65 -25.99
CA ASP A 28 -26.32 -11.87 -25.81
C ASP A 28 -25.49 -10.80 -26.53
N ALA A 29 -25.88 -10.45 -27.76
CA ALA A 29 -25.20 -9.39 -28.51
C ALA A 29 -25.34 -8.01 -27.85
N LEU A 30 -26.47 -7.74 -27.20
CA LEU A 30 -26.70 -6.50 -26.47
C LEU A 30 -25.88 -6.45 -25.18
N GLU A 31 -25.83 -7.54 -24.42
CA GLU A 31 -25.02 -7.66 -23.20
C GLU A 31 -23.54 -7.49 -23.53
N HIS A 32 -23.04 -8.17 -24.57
CA HIS A 32 -21.65 -8.06 -25.00
C HIS A 32 -21.29 -6.64 -25.44
N TYR A 33 -22.17 -5.98 -26.22
CA TYR A 33 -21.96 -4.58 -26.61
C TYR A 33 -21.97 -3.63 -25.40
N MET A 34 -22.77 -3.90 -24.37
CA MET A 34 -22.79 -3.11 -23.15
C MET A 34 -21.53 -3.33 -22.31
N GLU A 35 -21.01 -4.55 -22.24
CA GLU A 35 -19.72 -4.86 -21.60
C GLU A 35 -18.56 -4.18 -22.33
N GLU A 36 -18.48 -4.29 -23.65
CA GLU A 36 -17.44 -3.62 -24.45
C GLU A 36 -17.54 -2.09 -24.33
N THR A 37 -18.74 -1.52 -24.35
CA THR A 37 -18.92 -0.06 -24.18
C THR A 37 -18.53 0.39 -22.76
N LEU A 38 -18.80 -0.44 -21.74
CA LEU A 38 -18.40 -0.15 -20.36
C LEU A 38 -16.87 -0.25 -20.22
N ASP A 39 -16.25 -1.27 -20.80
CA ASP A 39 -14.80 -1.46 -20.81
C ASP A 39 -14.09 -0.37 -21.60
N GLU A 40 -14.65 0.08 -22.73
CA GLU A 40 -14.16 1.24 -23.47
C GLU A 40 -14.31 2.55 -22.68
N GLN A 41 -15.40 2.75 -21.94
CA GLN A 41 -15.57 3.91 -21.05
C GLN A 41 -14.61 3.87 -19.87
N VAL A 42 -14.36 2.69 -19.30
CA VAL A 42 -13.40 2.48 -18.22
C VAL A 42 -11.98 2.68 -18.74
N ALA A 43 -11.64 2.18 -19.93
CA ALA A 43 -10.36 2.37 -20.59
C ALA A 43 -10.13 3.83 -21.03
N ALA A 44 -11.16 4.50 -21.55
CA ALA A 44 -11.12 5.93 -21.89
C ALA A 44 -10.88 6.81 -20.64
N ASN A 45 -11.45 6.43 -19.49
CA ASN A 45 -11.21 7.11 -18.22
C ASN A 45 -9.84 6.79 -17.60
N GLN A 46 -9.19 5.69 -18.00
CA GLN A 46 -7.85 5.35 -17.54
C GLN A 46 -6.73 6.15 -18.24
N GLY A 47 -7.02 6.77 -19.40
CA GLY A 47 -6.03 7.53 -20.19
C GLY A 47 -6.04 9.06 -20.02
N GLN A 48 -7.05 9.67 -19.38
CA GLN A 48 -7.20 11.14 -19.28
C GLN A 48 -7.89 11.64 -17.99
N ALA A 49 -7.81 10.91 -16.87
CA ALA A 49 -8.27 11.48 -15.60
C ALA A 49 -7.30 12.58 -15.15
N LYS A 50 -7.71 13.85 -15.26
CA LYS A 50 -7.01 14.98 -14.62
C LYS A 50 -6.74 14.60 -13.16
N PHE A 51 -5.48 14.71 -12.73
CA PHE A 51 -5.14 14.48 -11.33
C PHE A 51 -5.89 15.49 -10.45
N PRO A 52 -6.40 15.07 -9.29
CA PRO A 52 -7.10 15.99 -8.42
C PRO A 52 -6.14 17.07 -7.91
N THR A 53 -6.65 18.23 -7.53
CA THR A 53 -5.86 19.20 -6.75
C THR A 53 -5.92 18.88 -5.26
N VAL A 54 -5.01 19.45 -4.47
CA VAL A 54 -5.07 19.39 -3.00
C VAL A 54 -6.43 19.87 -2.48
N ALA A 55 -6.96 20.97 -3.04
CA ALA A 55 -8.24 21.52 -2.64
C ALA A 55 -9.42 20.56 -2.90
N GLU A 56 -9.40 19.84 -4.02
CA GLU A 56 -10.42 18.82 -4.34
C GLU A 56 -10.34 17.62 -3.38
N LEU A 57 -9.13 17.22 -2.96
CA LEU A 57 -8.94 16.18 -1.95
C LEU A 57 -9.37 16.64 -0.54
N GLU A 58 -9.17 17.92 -0.21
CA GLU A 58 -9.60 18.52 1.05
C GLU A 58 -11.14 18.62 1.13
N ALA A 59 -11.81 18.99 0.03
CA ALA A 59 -13.27 19.04 -0.03
C ALA A 59 -13.94 17.68 0.27
N GLN A 60 -13.22 16.57 0.05
CA GLN A 60 -13.71 15.22 0.39
C GLN A 60 -13.67 14.90 1.89
N ILE A 61 -13.03 15.73 2.72
CA ILE A 61 -12.88 15.48 4.17
C ILE A 61 -14.24 15.42 4.87
N GLU A 62 -15.15 16.32 4.51
CA GLU A 62 -16.50 16.41 5.12
C GLU A 62 -17.48 15.38 4.55
N ASN A 63 -17.11 14.68 3.47
CA ASN A 63 -17.93 13.67 2.80
C ASN A 63 -17.71 12.25 3.35
N ARG A 64 -17.00 12.11 4.47
CA ARG A 64 -16.71 10.81 5.09
C ARG A 64 -16.76 10.89 6.61
N ASN A 65 -17.11 9.79 7.25
CA ASN A 65 -17.18 9.65 8.70
C ASN A 65 -15.85 9.23 9.36
N TYR A 66 -14.72 9.31 8.63
CA TYR A 66 -13.40 8.94 9.15
C TYR A 66 -12.30 9.86 8.60
N ARG A 67 -11.14 9.90 9.26
CA ARG A 67 -9.94 10.57 8.73
C ARG A 67 -9.15 9.61 7.86
N ARG A 68 -8.71 10.02 6.65
CA ARG A 68 -7.89 9.19 5.76
C ARG A 68 -6.64 8.61 6.43
N GLY A 69 -6.13 9.28 7.46
CA GLY A 69 -4.93 8.88 8.18
C GLY A 69 -5.10 7.70 9.14
N VAL A 70 -6.33 7.31 9.47
CA VAL A 70 -6.59 6.18 10.36
C VAL A 70 -6.06 4.87 9.74
N GLY A 71 -5.50 4.00 10.58
CA GLY A 71 -4.95 2.72 10.15
C GLY A 71 -6.02 1.77 9.61
N SER A 72 -5.61 0.90 8.70
CA SER A 72 -6.51 -0.06 8.03
C SER A 72 -7.15 -1.07 8.98
N LEU A 73 -6.57 -1.28 10.17
CA LEU A 73 -7.15 -2.15 11.19
C LEU A 73 -8.36 -1.52 11.92
N PHE A 74 -8.41 -0.19 11.95
CA PHE A 74 -9.41 0.58 12.72
C PHE A 74 -10.58 1.04 11.87
N VAL A 75 -10.41 1.13 10.54
CA VAL A 75 -11.48 1.53 9.61
C VAL A 75 -11.49 0.64 8.38
N ASN A 76 -12.67 0.13 8.06
CA ASN A 76 -12.99 -0.46 6.76
C ASN A 76 -13.80 0.55 5.94
N THR A 77 -13.27 0.99 4.79
CA THR A 77 -13.94 1.98 3.93
C THR A 77 -14.99 1.36 3.01
N ARG A 78 -15.12 0.03 3.01
CA ARG A 78 -16.05 -0.74 2.16
C ARG A 78 -17.17 -1.42 2.96
N GLY A 79 -17.29 -1.14 4.25
CA GLY A 79 -18.32 -1.73 5.11
C GLY A 79 -17.88 -1.81 6.58
N ASN A 80 -18.47 -2.75 7.32
CA ASN A 80 -18.15 -2.94 8.73
C ASN A 80 -16.79 -3.61 8.93
N VAL A 81 -16.12 -3.29 10.04
CA VAL A 81 -14.98 -4.08 10.53
C VAL A 81 -15.45 -5.47 10.94
N LYS A 82 -14.56 -6.46 10.84
CA LYS A 82 -14.83 -7.84 11.24
C LYS A 82 -14.14 -8.13 12.57
N LYS A 83 -14.73 -9.04 13.35
CA LYS A 83 -14.08 -9.56 14.57
C LYS A 83 -12.75 -10.20 14.19
N LEU A 84 -11.67 -9.75 14.84
CA LEU A 84 -10.34 -10.29 14.65
C LEU A 84 -10.16 -11.60 15.41
N GLU A 85 -9.39 -12.52 14.84
CA GLU A 85 -8.93 -13.70 15.55
C GLU A 85 -8.02 -13.30 16.74
N PRO A 86 -8.12 -14.00 17.89
CA PRO A 86 -7.25 -13.74 19.04
C PRO A 86 -5.77 -13.95 18.72
N MET A 87 -4.91 -13.10 19.27
CA MET A 87 -3.47 -13.30 19.22
C MET A 87 -3.04 -14.43 20.16
N PRO A 88 -2.01 -15.23 19.82
CA PRO A 88 -1.36 -16.12 20.77
C PRO A 88 -0.79 -15.36 21.97
N LYS A 89 -0.69 -16.03 23.13
CA LYS A 89 -0.18 -15.41 24.38
C LYS A 89 1.20 -14.78 24.20
N ASN A 90 2.11 -15.48 23.52
CA ASN A 90 3.47 -15.01 23.23
C ASN A 90 3.58 -14.67 21.73
N ALA A 91 2.74 -13.75 21.26
CA ALA A 91 2.63 -13.43 19.84
C ALA A 91 3.99 -13.06 19.20
N THR A 92 4.29 -13.71 18.08
CA THR A 92 5.49 -13.46 17.27
C THR A 92 5.21 -12.45 16.17
N LEU A 93 6.27 -11.91 15.55
CA LEU A 93 6.12 -11.11 14.32
C LEU A 93 5.29 -11.85 13.25
N GLN A 94 5.44 -13.16 13.14
CA GLN A 94 4.77 -13.95 12.10
C GLN A 94 3.27 -14.07 12.39
N ASP A 95 2.89 -14.11 13.67
CA ASP A 95 1.50 -14.03 14.09
C ASP A 95 0.88 -12.69 13.70
N PHE A 96 1.61 -11.57 13.84
CA PHE A 96 1.13 -10.27 13.38
C PHE A 96 0.95 -10.21 11.86
N PHE A 97 1.89 -10.78 11.08
CA PHE A 97 1.72 -10.89 9.63
C PHE A 97 0.46 -11.65 9.25
N ARG A 98 0.20 -12.78 9.91
CA ARG A 98 -0.97 -13.62 9.64
C ARG A 98 -2.28 -12.99 10.12
N LEU A 99 -2.29 -12.38 11.30
CA LEU A 99 -3.51 -12.03 12.02
C LEU A 99 -3.86 -10.54 11.97
N ARG A 100 -2.91 -9.65 11.67
CA ARG A 100 -3.11 -8.18 11.71
C ARG A 100 -2.67 -7.46 10.46
N PHE A 101 -1.67 -7.95 9.73
CA PHE A 101 -1.17 -7.30 8.51
C PHE A 101 -1.69 -7.95 7.23
N ALA A 102 -2.36 -9.11 7.32
CA ALA A 102 -2.91 -9.79 6.17
C ALA A 102 -4.04 -8.97 5.50
N PRO A 103 -4.10 -8.91 4.16
CA PRO A 103 -3.13 -9.46 3.21
C PRO A 103 -1.90 -8.54 3.07
N ALA A 104 -0.73 -8.99 3.55
CA ALA A 104 0.53 -8.23 3.58
C ALA A 104 1.26 -8.22 2.22
N ASN A 105 0.51 -8.26 1.12
CA ASN A 105 1.04 -8.49 -0.25
C ASN A 105 2.13 -7.50 -0.61
N HIS A 106 1.88 -6.22 -0.37
CA HIS A 106 2.78 -5.15 -0.75
C HIS A 106 4.17 -5.29 -0.12
N VAL A 107 4.26 -5.36 1.21
CA VAL A 107 5.56 -5.47 1.90
C VAL A 107 6.28 -6.79 1.58
N LEU A 108 5.53 -7.88 1.34
CA LEU A 108 6.12 -9.15 0.94
C LEU A 108 6.69 -9.10 -0.49
N GLN A 109 6.03 -8.42 -1.43
CA GLN A 109 6.57 -8.18 -2.77
C GLN A 109 7.82 -7.30 -2.71
N SER A 110 7.78 -6.22 -1.93
CA SER A 110 8.90 -5.29 -1.73
C SER A 110 10.14 -6.04 -1.20
N ALA A 111 9.98 -6.83 -0.14
CA ALA A 111 11.04 -7.67 0.41
C ALA A 111 11.52 -8.76 -0.57
N THR A 112 10.60 -9.36 -1.34
CA THR A 112 10.95 -10.38 -2.34
C THR A 112 11.82 -9.79 -3.44
N ARG A 113 11.50 -8.59 -3.91
CA ARG A 113 12.30 -7.86 -4.90
C ARG A 113 13.69 -7.57 -4.33
N ALA A 114 13.76 -7.00 -3.13
CA ALA A 114 15.03 -6.71 -2.46
C ALA A 114 15.91 -7.97 -2.36
N LEU A 115 15.32 -9.10 -1.95
CA LEU A 115 15.98 -10.40 -1.87
C LEU A 115 16.49 -10.88 -3.24
N LYS A 116 15.63 -10.86 -4.28
CA LYS A 116 16.00 -11.29 -5.64
C LYS A 116 17.09 -10.43 -6.27
N THR A 117 17.17 -9.16 -5.89
CA THR A 117 18.20 -8.21 -6.36
C THR A 117 19.48 -8.23 -5.54
N GLY A 118 19.61 -9.13 -4.56
CA GLY A 118 20.85 -9.31 -3.79
C GLY A 118 21.15 -8.16 -2.83
N MET A 119 20.13 -7.46 -2.34
CA MET A 119 20.30 -6.39 -1.35
C MET A 119 20.72 -6.96 0.02
N SER A 120 21.21 -6.10 0.91
CA SER A 120 21.57 -6.50 2.26
C SER A 120 20.36 -7.01 3.05
N GLU A 121 20.58 -7.90 4.01
CA GLU A 121 19.51 -8.40 4.88
C GLU A 121 18.83 -7.28 5.67
N GLU A 122 19.55 -6.21 6.01
CA GLU A 122 19.01 -5.01 6.66
C GLU A 122 18.00 -4.28 5.77
N ILE A 123 18.26 -4.18 4.46
CA ILE A 123 17.32 -3.60 3.48
C ILE A 123 16.15 -4.55 3.23
N ILE A 124 16.40 -5.86 3.09
CA ILE A 124 15.33 -6.85 2.90
C ILE A 124 14.36 -6.81 4.08
N LEU A 125 14.89 -6.78 5.31
CA LEU A 125 14.09 -6.64 6.53
C LEU A 125 13.35 -5.30 6.56
N ALA A 126 13.99 -4.20 6.19
CA ALA A 126 13.32 -2.90 6.12
C ALA A 126 12.16 -2.90 5.10
N CYS A 127 12.36 -3.47 3.91
CA CYS A 127 11.31 -3.63 2.90
C CYS A 127 10.15 -4.49 3.41
N LEU A 128 10.43 -5.53 4.18
CA LEU A 128 9.41 -6.40 4.77
C LEU A 128 8.53 -5.67 5.81
N LEU A 129 9.08 -4.65 6.49
CA LEU A 129 8.45 -4.04 7.66
C LEU A 129 7.93 -2.62 7.44
N HIS A 130 8.43 -1.88 6.44
CA HIS A 130 8.29 -0.42 6.34
C HIS A 130 6.85 0.10 6.47
N ASP A 131 5.90 -0.61 5.87
CA ASP A 131 4.49 -0.21 5.79
C ASP A 131 3.55 -1.03 6.68
N CYS A 132 4.06 -1.95 7.51
CA CYS A 132 3.23 -2.70 8.45
C CYS A 132 2.46 -1.78 9.41
N VAL A 133 3.05 -0.63 9.76
CA VAL A 133 2.45 0.37 10.64
C VAL A 133 1.23 1.06 10.04
N LEU A 134 1.00 0.99 8.72
CA LEU A 134 -0.21 1.52 8.08
C LEU A 134 -1.51 0.84 8.58
N ASN A 135 -1.39 -0.32 9.22
CA ASN A 135 -2.50 -0.95 9.94
C ASN A 135 -2.90 -0.18 11.20
N LEU A 136 -1.96 0.55 11.81
CA LEU A 136 -2.17 1.43 12.96
C LEU A 136 -2.45 2.88 12.55
N ILE A 137 -1.60 3.47 11.71
CA ILE A 137 -1.60 4.90 11.38
C ILE A 137 -0.89 5.18 10.04
N LYS A 138 -1.40 6.11 9.23
CA LYS A 138 -0.87 6.41 7.88
C LYS A 138 -0.03 7.70 7.75
N PRO A 139 -0.40 8.84 8.38
CA PRO A 139 0.44 10.02 8.42
C PRO A 139 1.75 9.69 9.12
N ASP A 140 2.86 10.17 8.57
CA ASP A 140 4.20 9.96 9.13
C ASP A 140 4.53 8.48 9.40
N HIS A 141 3.99 7.56 8.61
CA HIS A 141 4.19 6.11 8.77
C HIS A 141 5.66 5.70 8.79
N GLY A 142 6.56 6.40 8.07
CA GLY A 142 8.00 6.13 8.20
C GLY A 142 8.48 6.27 9.64
N TRP A 143 8.13 7.37 10.31
CA TRP A 143 8.50 7.63 11.71
C TRP A 143 7.80 6.69 12.68
N TRP A 144 6.48 6.52 12.54
CA TRP A 144 5.71 5.59 13.38
C TRP A 144 6.21 4.15 13.23
N GLY A 145 6.51 3.73 12.00
CA GLY A 145 7.04 2.39 11.70
C GLY A 145 8.43 2.20 12.30
N ALA A 146 9.30 3.20 12.17
CA ALA A 146 10.60 3.16 12.83
C ALA A 146 10.45 3.01 14.34
N GLN A 147 9.58 3.79 14.99
CA GLN A 147 9.33 3.68 16.44
C GLN A 147 8.77 2.30 16.85
N LEU A 148 7.89 1.71 16.03
CA LEU A 148 7.34 0.38 16.25
C LEU A 148 8.41 -0.72 16.28
N PHE A 149 9.39 -0.62 15.38
CA PHE A 149 10.36 -1.69 15.13
C PHE A 149 11.75 -1.46 15.75
N GLU A 150 12.16 -0.22 16.03
CA GLU A 150 13.47 0.16 16.56
C GLU A 150 13.95 -0.67 17.77
N PRO A 151 13.09 -1.08 18.73
CA PRO A 151 13.54 -1.93 19.83
C PRO A 151 14.01 -3.33 19.39
N TYR A 152 13.62 -3.78 18.20
CA TYR A 152 13.73 -5.18 17.77
C TYR A 152 14.67 -5.40 16.59
N ILE A 153 15.02 -4.37 15.81
CA ILE A 153 15.76 -4.52 14.55
C ILE A 153 17.08 -3.72 14.55
N PRO A 154 17.99 -3.94 13.58
CA PRO A 154 19.22 -3.16 13.46
C PRO A 154 18.97 -1.68 13.15
N GLU A 155 19.88 -0.81 13.60
CA GLU A 155 19.78 0.65 13.44
C GLU A 155 19.62 1.08 11.98
N LYS A 156 20.32 0.42 11.05
CA LYS A 156 20.19 0.73 9.62
C LYS A 156 18.81 0.39 9.07
N SER A 157 18.23 -0.75 9.46
CA SER A 157 16.87 -1.11 9.08
C SER A 157 15.87 -0.10 9.65
N THR A 158 16.03 0.32 10.90
CA THR A 158 15.24 1.41 11.49
C THR A 158 15.40 2.72 10.73
N PHE A 159 16.62 3.10 10.36
CA PHE A 159 16.91 4.32 9.59
C PHE A 159 16.25 4.26 8.20
N ALA A 160 16.33 3.11 7.54
CA ALA A 160 15.70 2.88 6.24
C ALA A 160 14.17 3.03 6.34
N ILE A 161 13.53 2.38 7.32
CA ILE A 161 12.08 2.52 7.57
C ILE A 161 11.73 3.97 7.92
N ARG A 162 12.51 4.65 8.77
CA ARG A 162 12.19 6.01 9.22
C ARG A 162 12.04 6.99 8.07
N TYR A 163 12.91 6.86 7.07
CA TYR A 163 13.13 7.90 6.08
C TYR A 163 12.67 7.55 4.66
N HIS A 164 12.26 6.30 4.38
CA HIS A 164 11.76 5.91 3.06
C HIS A 164 10.58 6.80 2.60
N GLN A 165 9.67 7.15 3.52
CA GLN A 165 8.53 8.02 3.24
C GLN A 165 8.96 9.40 2.73
N THR A 166 10.04 9.97 3.26
CA THR A 166 10.53 11.29 2.80
C THR A 166 11.00 11.21 1.36
N LEU A 167 11.76 10.18 1.03
CA LEU A 167 12.40 10.03 -0.27
C LEU A 167 11.43 9.73 -1.41
N ARG A 168 10.22 9.27 -1.09
CA ARG A 168 9.13 9.06 -2.07
C ARG A 168 8.74 10.34 -2.82
N PHE A 169 9.00 11.50 -2.23
CA PHE A 169 8.65 12.80 -2.82
C PHE A 169 9.73 13.39 -3.74
N TYR A 170 10.91 12.77 -3.78
CA TYR A 170 12.05 13.32 -4.49
C TYR A 170 12.61 12.30 -5.48
N PRO A 171 12.52 12.58 -6.80
CA PRO A 171 13.10 11.71 -7.81
C PRO A 171 14.61 11.61 -7.65
N ASP A 172 15.16 10.51 -8.14
CA ASP A 172 16.56 10.14 -8.06
C ASP A 172 16.90 9.17 -9.19
N ALA A 173 17.29 9.73 -10.33
CA ALA A 173 17.58 8.97 -11.55
C ALA A 173 18.75 7.98 -11.35
N ASP A 174 19.75 8.33 -10.52
CA ASP A 174 20.90 7.46 -10.23
C ASP A 174 20.46 6.19 -9.49
N ALA A 175 19.41 6.28 -8.68
CA ALA A 175 18.78 5.16 -7.99
C ALA A 175 17.64 4.50 -8.79
N GLY A 176 17.34 4.98 -10.01
CA GLY A 176 16.25 4.48 -10.83
C GLY A 176 14.86 4.78 -10.25
N TYR A 177 14.70 5.91 -9.57
CA TYR A 177 13.45 6.34 -8.94
C TYR A 177 12.91 7.61 -9.58
N GLU A 178 11.74 7.52 -10.21
CA GLU A 178 10.98 8.66 -10.72
C GLU A 178 9.79 8.94 -9.80
N TYR A 179 9.28 10.17 -9.84
CA TYR A 179 8.07 10.51 -9.08
C TYR A 179 6.84 9.86 -9.74
N PRO A 180 6.14 8.92 -9.07
CA PRO A 180 5.10 8.14 -9.74
C PRO A 180 3.82 8.94 -9.96
N ASP A 181 3.16 8.75 -11.11
CA ASP A 181 1.83 9.31 -11.41
C ASP A 181 0.78 9.01 -10.32
N GLN A 182 0.89 7.84 -9.68
CA GLN A 182 0.00 7.48 -8.58
C GLN A 182 0.05 8.47 -7.41
N TYR A 183 1.19 9.13 -7.18
CA TYR A 183 1.30 10.12 -6.11
C TYR A 183 0.57 11.42 -6.43
N HIS A 184 0.51 11.83 -7.71
CA HIS A 184 -0.38 12.92 -8.13
C HIS A 184 -1.86 12.59 -7.85
N ARG A 185 -2.27 11.32 -8.02
CA ARG A 185 -3.63 10.87 -7.64
C ARG A 185 -3.88 10.91 -6.13
N ILE A 186 -2.88 10.55 -5.33
CA ILE A 186 -3.03 10.38 -3.87
C ILE A 186 -2.97 11.72 -3.13
N PHE A 187 -2.04 12.59 -3.51
CA PHE A 187 -1.72 13.84 -2.81
C PHE A 187 -2.22 15.09 -3.54
N GLY A 188 -2.43 15.00 -4.84
CA GLY A 188 -2.82 16.10 -5.71
C GLY A 188 -1.67 16.57 -6.61
N GLU A 189 -1.99 17.06 -7.80
CA GLU A 189 -1.00 17.52 -8.79
C GLU A 189 -0.16 18.72 -8.29
N ASP A 190 -0.77 19.57 -7.47
CA ASP A 190 -0.19 20.78 -6.89
C ASP A 190 0.36 20.58 -5.46
N TYR A 191 0.43 19.33 -5.00
CA TYR A 191 0.94 19.01 -3.67
C TYR A 191 2.42 19.38 -3.52
N LYS A 192 2.73 20.03 -2.40
CA LYS A 192 4.11 20.32 -1.99
C LYS A 192 4.38 19.68 -0.64
N PRO A 193 5.46 18.88 -0.50
CA PRO A 193 5.84 18.33 0.79
C PRO A 193 6.02 19.44 1.84
N PRO A 194 5.60 19.22 3.10
CA PRO A 194 5.82 20.16 4.19
C PRO A 194 7.31 20.47 4.43
N GLN A 195 7.61 21.61 5.03
CA GLN A 195 8.98 22.08 5.26
C GLN A 195 9.88 21.06 5.99
N HIS A 196 9.34 20.32 6.95
CA HIS A 196 10.11 19.31 7.68
C HIS A 196 10.50 18.11 6.80
N ILE A 197 9.71 17.77 5.78
CA ILE A 197 10.03 16.73 4.79
C ILE A 197 11.19 17.20 3.91
N GLU A 198 11.17 18.47 3.47
CA GLU A 198 12.28 19.05 2.70
C GLU A 198 13.58 19.14 3.51
N ALA A 199 13.49 19.56 4.78
CA ALA A 199 14.64 19.57 5.67
C ALA A 199 15.21 18.15 5.88
N THR A 200 14.33 17.16 6.03
CA THR A 200 14.74 15.75 6.15
C THR A 200 15.41 15.26 4.87
N TYR A 201 14.87 15.59 3.69
CA TYR A 201 15.51 15.24 2.42
C TYR A 201 16.92 15.82 2.29
N LYS A 202 17.12 17.10 2.64
CA LYS A 202 18.45 17.74 2.63
C LYS A 202 19.42 17.06 3.59
N MET A 203 18.95 16.67 4.78
CA MET A 203 19.76 15.88 5.72
C MET A 203 20.15 14.54 5.11
N LEU A 204 19.20 13.80 4.53
CA LEU A 204 19.43 12.48 3.95
C LEU A 204 20.42 12.51 2.80
N ARG A 205 20.34 13.49 1.90
CA ARG A 205 21.29 13.64 0.78
C ARG A 205 22.75 13.75 1.21
N ASN A 206 22.98 14.21 2.44
CA ASN A 206 24.32 14.34 3.03
C ASN A 206 24.65 13.21 4.02
N HIS A 207 23.75 12.25 4.22
CA HIS A 207 23.93 11.17 5.19
C HIS A 207 24.60 9.95 4.56
N LYS A 208 25.55 9.33 5.26
CA LYS A 208 26.29 8.13 4.79
C LYS A 208 25.39 6.93 4.47
N TRP A 209 24.19 6.89 5.04
CA TRP A 209 23.18 5.85 4.82
C TRP A 209 22.08 6.29 3.86
N TYR A 210 22.31 7.28 2.99
CA TYR A 210 21.32 7.75 2.03
C TYR A 210 20.65 6.61 1.24
N MET A 211 21.44 5.62 0.81
CA MET A 211 20.95 4.51 0.00
C MET A 211 20.03 3.55 0.77
N GLU A 212 20.12 3.47 2.10
CA GLU A 212 19.30 2.53 2.88
C GLU A 212 17.78 2.83 2.75
N PRO A 213 17.28 4.04 3.07
CA PRO A 213 15.88 4.39 2.82
C PRO A 213 15.57 4.54 1.32
N ARG A 214 16.53 4.97 0.49
CA ARG A 214 16.28 5.13 -0.96
C ARG A 214 15.96 3.78 -1.62
N LEU A 215 16.69 2.73 -1.27
CA LEU A 215 16.43 1.40 -1.81
C LEU A 215 15.11 0.83 -1.30
N VAL A 216 14.69 1.14 -0.06
CA VAL A 216 13.32 0.82 0.40
C VAL A 216 12.29 1.55 -0.45
N THR A 217 12.44 2.86 -0.69
CA THR A 217 11.55 3.65 -1.56
C THR A 217 11.46 3.10 -2.99
N VAL A 218 12.58 2.61 -3.54
CA VAL A 218 12.61 1.97 -4.85
C VAL A 218 11.81 0.67 -4.84
N ASN A 219 12.02 -0.21 -3.84
CA ASN A 219 11.30 -1.48 -3.78
C ASN A 219 9.81 -1.33 -3.45
N ASP A 220 9.43 -0.33 -2.66
CA ASP A 220 8.05 0.08 -2.40
C ASP A 220 7.30 0.33 -3.73
N LEU A 221 7.87 1.16 -4.62
CA LEU A 221 7.22 1.49 -5.90
C LEU A 221 6.91 0.29 -6.79
N TYR A 222 7.75 -0.75 -6.78
CA TYR A 222 7.61 -1.92 -7.67
C TYR A 222 6.80 -3.08 -7.06
N ALA A 223 6.12 -2.86 -5.93
CA ALA A 223 5.49 -3.92 -5.14
C ALA A 223 3.94 -3.88 -5.18
N PHE A 224 3.38 -3.76 -6.39
CA PHE A 224 1.93 -3.66 -6.64
C PHE A 224 1.43 -4.61 -7.73
N ASP A 225 2.14 -5.70 -8.04
CA ASP A 225 1.66 -6.69 -9.00
C ASP A 225 0.43 -7.42 -8.42
N PRO A 226 -0.76 -7.31 -9.06
CA PRO A 226 -1.99 -7.92 -8.55
C PRO A 226 -1.98 -9.46 -8.65
N ASN A 227 -1.10 -10.03 -9.46
CA ASN A 227 -1.01 -11.47 -9.70
C ASN A 227 0.15 -12.13 -8.92
N ALA A 228 0.92 -11.34 -8.18
CA ALA A 228 2.06 -11.87 -7.44
C ALA A 228 1.61 -12.83 -6.33
N THR A 229 2.18 -14.04 -6.35
CA THR A 229 2.08 -14.97 -5.22
C THR A 229 3.20 -14.66 -4.23
N VAL A 230 2.83 -14.31 -3.01
CA VAL A 230 3.78 -13.97 -1.94
C VAL A 230 3.74 -14.97 -0.80
N SER A 231 4.88 -15.14 -0.14
CA SER A 231 4.97 -15.85 1.14
C SER A 231 5.97 -15.14 2.04
N ILE A 232 5.77 -15.28 3.35
CA ILE A 232 6.75 -14.84 4.36
C ILE A 232 7.89 -15.83 4.53
N ASP A 233 7.74 -17.07 4.05
CA ASP A 233 8.68 -18.17 4.27
C ASP A 233 10.13 -17.87 3.86
N PRO A 234 10.40 -17.20 2.71
CA PRO A 234 11.76 -16.85 2.32
C PRO A 234 12.49 -15.93 3.31
N PHE A 235 11.77 -15.26 4.21
CA PHE A 235 12.33 -14.30 5.14
C PHE A 235 12.51 -14.85 6.56
N GLN A 236 12.09 -16.09 6.84
CA GLN A 236 12.14 -16.65 8.20
C GLN A 236 13.56 -16.61 8.79
N ASP A 237 14.59 -16.98 8.01
CA ASP A 237 15.98 -16.96 8.47
C ASP A 237 16.53 -15.54 8.66
N ILE A 238 16.08 -14.58 7.85
CA ILE A 238 16.46 -13.16 7.98
C ILE A 238 15.83 -12.60 9.27
N ILE A 239 14.55 -12.87 9.50
CA ILE A 239 13.84 -12.49 10.72
C ILE A 239 14.52 -13.12 11.94
N GLY A 240 14.82 -14.42 11.90
CA GLY A 240 15.48 -15.12 13.01
C GLY A 240 16.85 -14.57 13.37
N ARG A 241 17.59 -13.98 12.41
CA ARG A 241 18.92 -13.38 12.65
C ARG A 241 18.86 -11.93 13.11
N HIS A 242 17.89 -11.15 12.63
CA HIS A 242 17.89 -9.70 12.79
C HIS A 242 16.76 -9.15 13.66
N PHE A 243 15.69 -9.91 13.89
CA PHE A 243 14.57 -9.50 14.72
C PHE A 243 14.69 -10.08 16.14
N LYS A 244 14.85 -9.21 17.14
CA LYS A 244 14.94 -9.58 18.55
C LYS A 244 13.55 -9.87 19.13
N GLN A 245 13.00 -11.04 18.78
CA GLN A 245 11.68 -11.46 19.25
C GLN A 245 11.64 -11.55 20.80
N PRO A 246 10.76 -10.79 21.49
CA PRO A 246 10.57 -10.92 22.94
C PRO A 246 9.99 -12.29 23.29
N LYS A 247 10.45 -12.88 24.41
CA LYS A 247 10.04 -14.23 24.87
C LYS A 247 8.58 -14.24 25.36
N GLU A 248 8.16 -13.12 25.91
CA GLU A 248 6.82 -12.82 26.41
C GLU A 248 5.81 -12.49 25.29
N GLY A 249 6.29 -12.29 24.06
CA GLY A 249 5.50 -11.87 22.90
C GLY A 249 5.48 -10.36 22.69
N LEU A 250 5.30 -9.94 21.44
CA LEU A 250 5.25 -8.52 21.07
C LEU A 250 4.08 -7.83 21.78
N GLY A 251 4.39 -6.77 22.52
CA GLY A 251 3.42 -6.00 23.30
C GLY A 251 3.27 -6.43 24.76
N ASN A 252 3.84 -7.57 25.16
CA ASN A 252 3.91 -7.98 26.57
C ASN A 252 5.27 -7.65 27.21
N ASP A 253 6.21 -7.17 26.39
CA ASP A 253 7.54 -6.75 26.81
C ASP A 253 7.58 -5.31 27.33
N ASN A 254 8.73 -4.90 27.84
CA ASN A 254 8.95 -3.55 28.39
C ASN A 254 9.54 -2.57 27.36
N SER A 255 9.39 -2.86 26.06
CA SER A 255 9.89 -1.94 25.02
C SER A 255 9.07 -0.65 24.99
N PRO A 256 9.67 0.48 24.55
CA PRO A 256 8.93 1.72 24.39
C PRO A 256 7.78 1.61 23.37
N SER A 257 7.80 0.61 22.48
CA SER A 257 6.78 0.36 21.47
C SER A 257 5.72 -0.67 21.86
N ALA A 258 5.82 -1.28 23.05
CA ALA A 258 4.93 -2.38 23.46
C ALA A 258 3.44 -2.01 23.41
N HIS A 259 3.11 -0.75 23.73
CA HIS A 259 1.75 -0.25 23.63
C HIS A 259 1.22 -0.26 22.19
N MET A 260 2.06 0.05 21.20
CA MET A 260 1.68 0.03 19.78
C MET A 260 1.34 -1.40 19.32
N TRP A 261 2.11 -2.39 19.78
CA TRP A 261 1.83 -3.81 19.52
C TRP A 261 0.52 -4.27 20.16
N ARG A 262 0.22 -3.84 21.40
CA ARG A 262 -1.08 -4.14 22.05
C ARG A 262 -2.24 -3.50 21.32
N THR A 263 -2.09 -2.26 20.85
CA THR A 263 -3.10 -1.55 20.06
C THR A 263 -3.36 -2.24 18.72
N LEU A 264 -2.32 -2.72 18.03
CA LEU A 264 -2.47 -3.58 16.84
C LEU A 264 -3.09 -4.93 17.18
N ALA A 265 -2.72 -5.54 18.30
CA ALA A 265 -3.23 -6.84 18.70
C ALA A 265 -4.73 -6.77 19.03
N ASN A 266 -5.19 -5.71 19.69
CA ASN A 266 -6.55 -5.61 20.21
C ASN A 266 -7.15 -4.20 20.00
N PRO A 267 -7.47 -3.81 18.75
CA PRO A 267 -7.97 -2.47 18.44
C PRO A 267 -9.32 -2.15 19.09
N ASP A 268 -10.09 -3.17 19.49
CA ASP A 268 -11.37 -3.03 20.18
C ASP A 268 -11.25 -2.96 21.71
N GLN A 269 -10.05 -3.09 22.28
CA GLN A 269 -9.88 -2.99 23.73
C GLN A 269 -9.99 -1.53 24.20
N PRO A 270 -10.62 -1.31 25.36
CA PRO A 270 -10.85 0.04 25.90
C PRO A 270 -9.61 0.67 26.56
N LEU A 271 -8.46 0.00 26.53
CA LEU A 271 -7.22 0.35 27.25
C LEU A 271 -6.02 0.39 26.30
#